data_AF-A0A1F8H8N8-F1
#
_entry.id   AF-A0A1F8H8N8-F1
#
_cell.length_a   1.000
_cell.length_b   1.000
_cell.length_c   1.000
_cell.angle_alpha   90.00
_cell.angle_beta   90.00
_cell.angle_gamma   90.00
#
_symmetry.space_group_name_H-M   'P 1'
#
loop_
_entity.id
_entity.type
_entity.pdbx_description
1 polymer ?
#
loop_
_entity_poly.entity_id
_entity_poly.type
_entity_poly.pdbx_seq_one_letter_code
_entity_poly.pdbx_strand_id
1 'polypeptide(L)'
;MEARTQKQLIAGLIFILILSGIGYGIYSILAPKISCTDRIKNGKEEGVDCGILACGKACEPAIMPINIISSQFFQIGPGDYDFVTQLSNPNVSYGASRLEYSLGSISGSSYILPGQTKWLVLTALKIPDGIQDVQLVIKNAQWEKLDMPDNTVNLTIRRKDYHSVQKGTQLDAVLYNDSNFDFDKIDVAVILFDDTGSIVGVNRTDIRTFLARSERGFNVVWPFVLPGPAVRQDVEASTNLFENSNFIKSYGSQEKFQKFY
;
A
#
# COMPACT_ATOMS: atom_id res chain seq x y z
N MET A 1 -36.24 62.59 35.81
CA MET A 1 -34.82 62.15 35.75
C MET A 1 -33.99 63.38 36.14
N GLU A 2 -33.17 63.32 37.18
CA GLU A 2 -32.31 64.46 37.52
C GLU A 2 -31.37 64.78 36.34
N ALA A 3 -31.21 66.05 36.00
CA ALA A 3 -30.38 66.47 34.86
C ALA A 3 -28.92 65.96 34.95
N ARG A 4 -28.47 65.57 36.15
CA ARG A 4 -27.17 64.94 36.40
C ARG A 4 -27.14 63.46 36.01
N THR A 5 -28.16 62.67 36.37
CA THR A 5 -28.21 61.23 36.05
C THR A 5 -28.42 60.99 34.56
N GLN A 6 -29.17 61.85 33.87
CA GLN A 6 -29.33 61.78 32.41
C GLN A 6 -28.00 62.02 31.67
N LYS A 7 -27.18 62.99 32.11
CA LYS A 7 -25.86 63.27 31.52
C LYS A 7 -24.86 62.13 31.76
N GLN A 8 -24.90 61.50 32.93
CA GLN A 8 -24.07 60.34 33.25
C GLN A 8 -24.43 59.12 32.39
N LEU A 9 -25.72 58.87 32.15
CA LEU A 9 -26.17 57.80 31.25
C LEU A 9 -25.74 58.02 29.80
N ILE A 10 -25.86 59.26 29.29
CA ILE A 10 -25.43 59.61 27.93
C ILE A 10 -23.92 59.42 27.78
N ALA A 11 -23.13 59.90 28.75
CA ALA A 11 -21.67 59.75 28.73
C ALA A 11 -21.24 58.27 28.80
N GLY A 12 -21.90 57.46 29.64
CA GLY A 12 -21.65 56.03 29.73
C GLY A 12 -21.98 55.28 28.43
N LEU A 13 -23.09 55.63 27.78
CA LEU A 13 -23.48 55.03 26.51
C LEU A 13 -22.51 55.37 25.37
N ILE A 14 -22.05 56.62 25.30
CA ILE A 14 -21.02 57.03 24.33
C ILE A 14 -19.71 56.25 24.57
N PHE A 15 -19.30 56.10 25.83
CA PHE A 15 -18.10 55.36 26.17
C PHE A 15 -18.18 53.87 25.77
N ILE A 16 -19.32 53.22 26.01
CA ILE A 16 -19.57 51.83 25.59
C ILE A 16 -19.55 51.70 24.06
N LEU A 17 -20.13 52.67 23.34
CA LEU A 17 -20.11 52.68 21.88
C LEU A 17 -18.69 52.80 21.32
N ILE A 18 -17.87 53.68 21.90
CA ILE A 18 -16.46 53.83 21.51
C ILE A 18 -15.68 52.54 21.78
N LEU A 19 -15.83 51.95 22.98
CA LEU A 19 -15.17 50.69 23.31
C LEU A 19 -15.62 49.53 22.41
N SER A 20 -16.91 49.46 22.09
CA SER A 20 -17.46 48.45 21.17
C SER A 20 -16.94 48.63 19.75
N GLY A 21 -16.84 49.87 19.27
CA GLY A 21 -16.26 50.18 17.97
C GLY A 21 -14.79 49.82 17.87
N ILE A 22 -13.99 50.12 18.90
CA ILE A 22 -12.57 49.74 18.99
C ILE A 22 -12.44 48.21 19.04
N GLY A 23 -13.23 47.55 19.88
CA GLY A 23 -13.24 46.09 19.99
C GLY A 23 -13.60 45.40 18.67
N TYR A 24 -14.63 45.89 17.98
CA TYR A 24 -15.02 45.40 16.66
C TYR A 24 -13.94 45.64 15.60
N GLY A 25 -13.31 46.82 15.60
CA GLY A 25 -12.19 47.14 14.71
C GLY A 25 -11.02 46.17 14.87
N ILE A 26 -10.57 45.97 16.11
CA ILE A 26 -9.50 45.01 16.44
C ILE A 26 -9.89 43.59 16.01
N TYR A 27 -11.12 43.17 16.32
CA TYR A 27 -11.63 41.86 15.91
C TYR A 27 -11.63 41.68 14.39
N SER A 28 -12.09 42.68 13.63
CA SER A 28 -12.17 42.61 12.17
C SER A 28 -10.80 42.53 11.48
N ILE A 29 -9.74 43.05 12.11
CA ILE A 29 -8.37 43.01 11.59
C ILE A 29 -7.67 41.69 11.95
N LEU A 30 -7.93 41.16 13.15
CA LEU A 30 -7.29 39.94 13.66
C LEU A 30 -8.04 38.66 13.30
N ALA A 31 -9.31 38.75 12.91
CA ALA A 31 -10.07 37.59 12.48
C ALA A 31 -9.42 36.99 11.22
N PRO A 32 -9.01 35.71 11.24
CA PRO A 32 -8.38 35.08 10.09
C PRO A 32 -9.37 35.10 8.91
N LYS A 33 -8.89 35.57 7.76
CA LYS A 33 -9.65 35.46 6.51
C LYS A 33 -9.68 33.98 6.13
N ILE A 34 -10.88 33.43 5.99
CA ILE A 34 -11.06 32.04 5.54
C ILE A 34 -10.45 31.95 4.13
N SER A 35 -9.47 31.08 3.96
CA SER A 35 -8.70 30.94 2.73
C SER A 35 -8.44 29.46 2.46
N CYS A 36 -8.98 28.95 1.36
CA CYS A 36 -8.89 27.54 0.97
C CYS A 36 -7.62 27.19 0.17
N THR A 37 -6.56 27.99 0.33
CA THR A 37 -5.29 27.84 -0.39
C THR A 37 -4.08 28.27 0.46
N ASP A 38 -4.24 28.48 1.76
CA ASP A 38 -3.17 28.99 2.64
C ASP A 38 -2.43 27.87 3.38
N ARG A 39 -2.81 26.61 3.16
CA ARG A 39 -2.28 25.40 3.81
C ARG A 39 -2.48 25.37 5.31
N ILE A 40 -3.47 26.11 5.83
CA ILE A 40 -3.79 26.17 7.25
C ILE A 40 -5.25 25.78 7.43
N LYS A 41 -5.52 24.76 8.24
CA LYS A 41 -6.90 24.41 8.59
C LYS A 41 -7.52 25.52 9.43
N ASN A 42 -8.43 26.31 8.83
CA ASN A 42 -9.11 27.41 9.52
C ASN A 42 -10.63 27.46 9.22
N GLY A 43 -11.36 28.25 10.02
CA GLY A 43 -12.80 28.45 9.80
C GLY A 43 -13.64 27.17 9.90
N LYS A 44 -14.32 26.82 8.79
CA LYS A 44 -15.23 25.66 8.68
C LYS A 44 -14.66 24.53 7.82
N GLU A 45 -13.36 24.54 7.56
CA GLU A 45 -12.71 23.52 6.75
C GLU A 45 -12.74 22.13 7.42
N GLU A 46 -12.95 21.09 6.62
CA GLU A 46 -12.94 19.69 7.05
C GLU A 46 -11.49 19.17 7.15
N GLY A 47 -10.60 19.64 6.28
CA GLY A 47 -9.16 19.36 6.25
C GLY A 47 -8.38 20.57 5.75
N VAL A 48 -7.06 20.47 5.64
CA VAL A 48 -6.23 21.61 5.19
C VAL A 48 -6.67 22.05 3.81
N ASP A 49 -7.11 23.31 3.69
CA ASP A 49 -7.60 23.91 2.46
C ASP A 49 -8.83 23.20 1.85
N CYS A 50 -9.55 22.30 2.53
CA CYS A 50 -10.63 21.49 1.95
C CYS A 50 -11.86 21.35 2.85
N GLY A 51 -13.01 21.04 2.23
CA GLY A 51 -14.31 20.87 2.89
C GLY A 51 -15.43 21.35 1.98
N ILE A 52 -16.55 20.61 1.92
CA ILE A 52 -17.62 20.90 0.96
C ILE A 52 -18.23 22.27 1.25
N LEU A 53 -18.51 22.55 2.52
CA LEU A 53 -19.14 23.79 2.95
C LEU A 53 -18.19 24.99 2.99
N ALA A 54 -16.90 24.76 3.22
CA ALA A 54 -15.90 25.83 3.35
C ALA A 54 -15.23 26.17 2.02
N CYS A 55 -14.92 25.17 1.20
CA CYS A 55 -14.05 25.30 0.02
C CYS A 55 -14.66 24.74 -1.27
N GLY A 56 -15.86 24.14 -1.20
CA GLY A 56 -16.52 23.54 -2.37
C GLY A 56 -15.79 22.31 -2.94
N LYS A 57 -14.81 21.75 -2.22
CA LYS A 57 -14.09 20.53 -2.60
C LYS A 57 -14.04 19.55 -1.43
N ALA A 58 -14.26 18.28 -1.71
CA ALA A 58 -14.11 17.21 -0.72
C ALA A 58 -12.63 17.06 -0.34
N CYS A 59 -12.37 16.72 0.92
CA CYS A 59 -11.04 16.33 1.36
C CYS A 59 -10.68 14.94 0.84
N GLU A 60 -9.43 14.74 0.43
CA GLU A 60 -8.93 13.40 0.15
C GLU A 60 -8.89 12.60 1.47
N PRO A 61 -9.32 11.32 1.47
CA PRO A 61 -9.28 10.49 2.66
C PRO A 61 -7.84 10.29 3.13
N ALA A 62 -7.65 10.22 4.45
CA ALA A 62 -6.34 9.94 5.02
C ALA A 62 -5.85 8.55 4.57
N ILE A 63 -4.59 8.47 4.16
CA ILE A 63 -3.95 7.21 3.78
C ILE A 63 -3.80 6.35 5.03
N MET A 64 -4.45 5.18 5.03
CA MET A 64 -4.42 4.20 6.10
C MET A 64 -3.15 3.32 6.02
N PRO A 65 -2.63 2.83 7.16
CA PRO A 65 -1.48 1.94 7.16
C PRO A 65 -1.78 0.58 6.50
N ILE A 66 -0.72 -0.11 6.07
CA ILE A 66 -0.82 -1.49 5.57
C ILE A 66 -1.14 -2.44 6.72
N ASN A 67 -2.11 -3.34 6.49
CA ASN A 67 -2.50 -4.35 7.44
C ASN A 67 -1.73 -5.65 7.19
N ILE A 68 -1.24 -6.27 8.27
CA ILE A 68 -0.71 -7.64 8.26
C ILE A 68 -1.85 -8.57 8.66
N ILE A 69 -2.39 -9.34 7.72
CA ILE A 69 -3.55 -10.22 7.95
C ILE A 69 -3.10 -11.49 8.68
N SER A 70 -2.03 -12.10 8.21
CA SER A 70 -1.50 -13.35 8.74
C SER A 70 0.02 -13.40 8.55
N SER A 71 0.71 -14.13 9.41
CA SER A 71 2.13 -14.42 9.26
C SER A 71 2.40 -15.84 9.72
N GLN A 72 3.26 -16.54 9.00
CA GLN A 72 3.72 -17.86 9.38
C GLN A 72 5.23 -17.96 9.14
N PHE A 73 5.91 -18.44 10.17
CA PHE A 73 7.34 -18.73 10.16
C PHE A 73 7.50 -20.23 10.36
N PHE A 74 8.18 -20.92 9.45
CA PHE A 74 8.36 -22.36 9.57
C PHE A 74 9.75 -22.81 9.15
N GLN A 75 10.25 -23.81 9.87
CA GLN A 75 11.54 -24.41 9.63
C GLN A 75 11.43 -25.48 8.55
N ILE A 76 12.24 -25.35 7.49
CA ILE A 76 12.29 -26.28 6.35
C ILE A 76 13.52 -27.19 6.39
N GLY A 77 14.57 -26.79 7.11
CA GLY A 77 15.77 -27.59 7.32
C GLY A 77 16.58 -27.11 8.53
N PRO A 78 17.68 -27.80 8.89
CA PRO A 78 18.56 -27.35 9.96
C PRO A 78 19.12 -25.95 9.66
N GLY A 79 18.69 -24.94 10.41
CA GLY A 79 19.08 -23.53 10.21
C GLY A 79 18.51 -22.84 8.96
N ASP A 80 17.53 -23.47 8.28
CA ASP A 80 16.83 -22.91 7.12
C ASP A 80 15.35 -22.71 7.42
N TYR A 81 14.89 -21.49 7.18
CA TYR A 81 13.53 -21.08 7.48
C TYR A 81 12.90 -20.36 6.31
N ASP A 82 11.60 -20.52 6.17
CA ASP A 82 10.78 -19.71 5.28
C ASP A 82 9.82 -18.87 6.12
N PHE A 83 9.51 -17.69 5.59
CA PHE A 83 8.53 -16.78 6.17
C PHE A 83 7.54 -16.34 5.10
N VAL A 84 6.27 -16.33 5.46
CA VAL A 84 5.19 -15.84 4.61
C VAL A 84 4.26 -14.95 5.42
N THR A 85 3.84 -13.84 4.81
CA THR A 85 2.81 -12.99 5.38
C THR A 85 1.84 -12.53 4.30
N GLN A 86 0.58 -12.34 4.68
CA GLN A 86 -0.41 -11.70 3.83
C GLN A 86 -0.57 -10.24 4.23
N LEU A 87 -0.30 -9.34 3.28
CA LEU A 87 -0.43 -7.90 3.44
C LEU A 87 -1.70 -7.42 2.75
N SER A 88 -2.36 -6.42 3.33
CA SER A 88 -3.51 -5.77 2.70
C SER A 88 -3.35 -4.27 2.73
N ASN A 89 -3.49 -3.65 1.56
CA ASN A 89 -3.57 -2.21 1.42
C ASN A 89 -5.04 -1.78 1.43
N PRO A 90 -5.54 -1.16 2.51
CA PRO A 90 -6.93 -0.72 2.59
C PRO A 90 -7.22 0.53 1.72
N ASN A 91 -6.20 1.17 1.15
CA ASN A 91 -6.35 2.38 0.35
C ASN A 91 -6.65 2.03 -1.11
N VAL A 92 -7.82 2.41 -1.61
CA VAL A 92 -8.28 2.08 -2.98
C VAL A 92 -7.66 2.96 -4.07
N SER A 93 -7.13 4.14 -3.74
CA SER A 93 -6.51 5.05 -4.72
C SER A 93 -4.99 5.15 -4.61
N TYR A 94 -4.41 4.69 -3.50
CA TYR A 94 -2.98 4.83 -3.21
C TYR A 94 -2.35 3.47 -2.97
N GLY A 95 -1.24 3.19 -3.64
CA GLY A 95 -0.38 2.05 -3.36
C GLY A 95 0.94 2.49 -2.76
N ALA A 96 1.69 1.57 -2.18
CA ALA A 96 3.06 1.84 -1.80
C ALA A 96 3.98 1.36 -2.93
N SER A 97 4.58 2.31 -3.66
CA SER A 97 5.55 2.03 -4.73
C SER A 97 6.82 1.39 -4.20
N ARG A 98 7.16 1.73 -2.95
CA ARG A 98 8.21 1.11 -2.16
C ARG A 98 7.75 0.96 -0.70
N LEU A 99 7.65 -0.29 -0.27
CA LEU A 99 7.30 -0.72 1.07
C LEU A 99 8.53 -1.33 1.74
N GLU A 100 9.15 -0.63 2.67
CA GLU A 100 10.33 -1.09 3.40
C GLU A 100 9.90 -1.83 4.67
N TYR A 101 10.48 -3.00 4.90
CA TYR A 101 10.14 -3.85 6.04
C TYR A 101 11.40 -4.46 6.66
N SER A 102 11.25 -4.91 7.90
CA SER A 102 12.24 -5.74 8.59
C SER A 102 11.60 -6.99 9.18
N LEU A 103 12.29 -8.11 9.09
CA LEU A 103 11.99 -9.37 9.75
C LEU A 103 13.20 -9.71 10.64
N GLY A 104 13.12 -9.37 11.93
CA GLY A 104 14.28 -9.43 12.83
C GLY A 104 15.43 -8.53 12.34
N SER A 105 16.59 -9.13 12.06
CA SER A 105 17.76 -8.43 11.50
C SER A 105 17.74 -8.29 9.98
N ILE A 106 16.84 -9.00 9.29
CA ILE A 106 16.74 -8.98 7.83
C ILE A 106 15.88 -7.78 7.43
N SER A 107 16.39 -6.95 6.53
CA SER A 107 15.63 -5.84 5.94
C SER A 107 15.37 -6.12 4.46
N GLY A 108 14.25 -5.64 3.95
CA GLY A 108 13.87 -5.79 2.56
C GLY A 108 12.91 -4.71 2.09
N SER A 109 12.60 -4.74 0.80
CA SER A 109 11.61 -3.88 0.20
C SER A 109 10.67 -4.67 -0.71
N SER A 110 9.43 -4.20 -0.80
CA SER A 110 8.42 -4.69 -1.73
C SER A 110 7.59 -3.51 -2.25
N TYR A 111 6.45 -3.80 -2.86
CA TYR A 111 5.43 -2.85 -3.26
C TYR A 111 4.05 -3.50 -3.06
N ILE A 112 3.03 -2.66 -2.96
CA ILE A 112 1.63 -3.09 -2.88
C ILE A 112 0.74 -2.09 -3.61
N LEU A 113 -0.10 -2.59 -4.52
CA LEU A 113 -0.99 -1.78 -5.33
C LEU A 113 -2.19 -1.27 -4.51
N PRO A 114 -2.93 -0.25 -4.98
CA PRO A 114 -4.15 0.20 -4.32
C PRO A 114 -5.15 -0.94 -4.14
N GLY A 115 -5.77 -1.04 -2.96
CA GLY A 115 -6.77 -2.07 -2.64
C GLY A 115 -6.28 -3.51 -2.62
N GLN A 116 -4.98 -3.75 -2.85
CA GLN A 116 -4.44 -5.09 -3.06
C GLN A 116 -4.29 -5.85 -1.73
N THR A 117 -4.68 -7.12 -1.72
CA THR A 117 -4.16 -8.12 -0.79
C THR A 117 -3.10 -8.96 -1.50
N LYS A 118 -1.92 -9.10 -0.90
CA LYS A 118 -0.72 -9.68 -1.53
C LYS A 118 0.03 -10.56 -0.54
N TRP A 119 0.59 -11.66 -1.02
CA TRP A 119 1.54 -12.47 -0.26
C TRP A 119 2.96 -11.92 -0.38
N LEU A 120 3.64 -11.76 0.76
CA LEU A 120 5.07 -11.52 0.83
C LEU A 120 5.76 -12.80 1.31
N VAL A 121 6.55 -13.39 0.41
CA VAL A 121 7.28 -14.65 0.65
C VAL A 121 8.79 -14.37 0.74
N LEU A 122 9.40 -14.86 1.81
CA LEU A 122 10.84 -14.83 2.05
C LEU A 122 11.31 -16.26 2.26
N THR A 123 12.18 -16.74 1.38
CA THR A 123 12.68 -18.12 1.39
C THR A 123 14.15 -18.18 1.79
N ALA A 124 14.59 -19.34 2.26
CA ALA A 124 16.00 -19.63 2.58
C ALA A 124 16.62 -18.64 3.59
N LEU A 125 15.83 -18.28 4.60
CA LEU A 125 16.26 -17.42 5.69
C LEU A 125 17.22 -18.17 6.61
N LYS A 126 18.43 -17.63 6.75
CA LYS A 126 19.42 -18.10 7.71
C LYS A 126 19.25 -17.31 9.01
N ILE A 127 18.57 -17.91 9.98
CA ILE A 127 18.32 -17.29 11.28
C ILE A 127 19.10 -18.08 12.34
N PRO A 128 19.90 -17.41 13.19
CA PRO A 128 20.61 -18.08 14.28
C PRO A 128 19.67 -18.89 15.16
N ASP A 129 20.12 -20.06 15.60
CA ASP A 129 19.32 -20.97 16.43
C ASP A 129 18.81 -20.26 17.69
N GLY A 130 17.52 -20.45 18.00
CA GLY A 130 16.87 -19.95 19.23
C GLY A 130 15.87 -18.80 19.05
N ILE A 131 15.72 -18.23 17.85
CA ILE A 131 14.67 -17.23 17.58
C ILE A 131 13.40 -17.96 17.12
N GLN A 132 12.40 -18.03 18.00
CA GLN A 132 11.14 -18.75 17.74
C GLN A 132 10.01 -17.85 17.23
N ASP A 133 10.11 -16.54 17.42
CA ASP A 133 9.10 -15.59 16.95
C ASP A 133 9.78 -14.46 16.18
N VAL A 134 9.47 -14.37 14.88
CA VAL A 134 9.98 -13.31 14.01
C VAL A 134 8.78 -12.58 13.42
N GLN A 135 8.62 -11.33 13.84
CA GLN A 135 7.52 -10.49 13.40
C GLN A 135 7.99 -9.57 12.28
N LEU A 136 7.17 -9.48 11.22
CA LEU A 136 7.38 -8.50 10.17
C LEU A 136 6.98 -7.11 10.68
N VAL A 137 7.88 -6.14 10.54
CA VAL A 137 7.62 -4.74 10.86
C VAL A 137 7.74 -3.91 9.60
N ILE A 138 6.67 -3.23 9.21
CA ILE A 138 6.70 -2.20 8.16
C ILE A 138 7.41 -0.95 8.71
N LYS A 139 8.49 -0.53 8.05
CA LYS A 139 9.31 0.62 8.47
C LYS A 139 8.89 1.90 7.79
N ASN A 140 8.64 1.83 6.49
CA ASN A 140 8.32 2.99 5.67
C ASN A 140 7.50 2.57 4.45
N ALA A 141 6.62 3.44 3.98
CA ALA A 141 5.83 3.26 2.77
C ALA A 141 5.86 4.53 1.95
N GLN A 142 6.37 4.46 0.72
CA GLN A 142 6.31 5.54 -0.25
C GLN A 142 4.97 5.44 -0.99
N TRP A 143 4.02 6.26 -0.56
CA TRP A 143 2.67 6.25 -1.10
C TRP A 143 2.58 7.01 -2.42
N GLU A 144 2.01 6.37 -3.42
CA GLU A 144 1.77 6.94 -4.74
C GLU A 144 0.34 6.64 -5.19
N LYS A 145 -0.27 7.63 -5.82
CA LYS A 145 -1.58 7.47 -6.46
C LYS A 145 -1.38 6.72 -7.77
N LEU A 146 -2.15 5.66 -7.98
CA LEU A 146 -2.17 4.95 -9.25
C LEU A 146 -3.43 5.36 -10.03
N ASP A 147 -3.23 6.07 -11.14
CA ASP A 147 -4.32 6.47 -12.02
C ASP A 147 -4.42 5.49 -13.18
N MET A 148 -4.94 4.30 -12.90
CA MET A 148 -5.14 3.24 -13.89
C MET A 148 -6.48 2.56 -13.61
N PRO A 149 -7.32 2.29 -14.64
CA PRO A 149 -8.56 1.56 -14.44
C PRO A 149 -8.32 0.17 -13.83
N ASP A 150 -9.28 -0.30 -13.04
CA ASP A 150 -9.23 -1.67 -12.51
C ASP A 150 -9.11 -2.70 -13.64
N ASN A 151 -8.44 -3.81 -13.37
CA ASN A 151 -8.21 -4.92 -14.30
C ASN A 151 -7.42 -4.56 -15.58
N THR A 152 -6.77 -3.40 -15.63
CA THR A 152 -5.91 -3.03 -16.78
C THR A 152 -4.72 -3.98 -16.94
N VAL A 153 -4.24 -4.54 -15.83
CA VAL A 153 -3.23 -5.60 -15.81
C VAL A 153 -3.88 -6.88 -15.31
N ASN A 154 -3.99 -7.86 -16.20
CA ASN A 154 -4.57 -9.16 -15.91
C ASN A 154 -3.55 -10.27 -16.22
N LEU A 155 -3.16 -11.01 -15.19
CA LEU A 155 -2.23 -12.14 -15.28
C LEU A 155 -2.99 -13.40 -14.87
N THR A 156 -3.15 -14.35 -15.79
CA THR A 156 -4.01 -15.52 -15.57
C THR A 156 -3.20 -16.81 -15.64
N ILE A 157 -3.35 -17.69 -14.64
CA ILE A 157 -2.76 -19.04 -14.68
C ILE A 157 -3.60 -19.92 -15.61
N ARG A 158 -2.99 -20.45 -16.66
CA ARG A 158 -3.68 -21.33 -17.64
C ARG A 158 -3.45 -22.81 -17.40
N ARG A 159 -2.25 -23.17 -16.93
CA ARG A 159 -1.89 -24.56 -16.61
C ARG A 159 -1.12 -24.57 -15.31
N LYS A 160 -1.39 -25.59 -14.49
CA LYS A 160 -0.61 -25.93 -13.31
C LYS A 160 -0.51 -27.45 -13.20
N ASP A 161 0.68 -27.94 -12.93
CA ASP A 161 0.97 -29.34 -12.71
C ASP A 161 1.86 -29.46 -11.47
N TYR A 162 1.30 -30.03 -10.41
CA TYR A 162 1.99 -30.22 -9.14
C TYR A 162 2.25 -31.71 -8.94
N HIS A 163 3.51 -32.09 -8.80
CA HIS A 163 3.88 -33.49 -8.68
C HIS A 163 5.16 -33.70 -7.87
N SER A 164 5.33 -34.94 -7.39
CA SER A 164 6.53 -35.34 -6.66
C SER A 164 7.70 -35.60 -7.60
N VAL A 165 8.90 -35.26 -7.14
CA VAL A 165 10.17 -35.57 -7.81
C VAL A 165 11.04 -36.44 -6.88
N GLN A 166 12.19 -36.95 -7.36
CA GLN A 166 13.05 -37.83 -6.57
C GLN A 166 13.41 -37.28 -5.18
N LYS A 167 13.52 -35.95 -5.05
CA LYS A 167 13.79 -35.25 -3.80
C LYS A 167 12.84 -34.06 -3.64
N GLY A 168 11.65 -34.32 -3.11
CA GLY A 168 10.65 -33.30 -2.77
C GLY A 168 9.54 -33.17 -3.81
N THR A 169 9.06 -31.95 -4.03
CA THR A 169 7.91 -31.68 -4.91
C THR A 169 8.18 -30.48 -5.80
N GLN A 170 7.49 -30.39 -6.94
CA GLN A 170 7.58 -29.26 -7.84
C GLN A 170 6.23 -28.83 -8.39
N LEU A 171 6.15 -27.57 -8.79
CA LEU A 171 5.02 -27.00 -9.52
C LEU A 171 5.52 -26.43 -10.85
N ASP A 172 5.04 -26.99 -11.95
CA ASP A 172 5.16 -26.44 -13.29
C ASP A 172 3.88 -25.68 -13.63
N ALA A 173 3.99 -24.42 -14.04
CA ALA A 173 2.84 -23.61 -14.35
C ALA A 173 3.07 -22.69 -15.55
N VAL A 174 1.97 -22.30 -16.19
CA VAL A 174 1.96 -21.38 -17.33
C VAL A 174 1.10 -20.19 -17.00
N LEU A 175 1.72 -19.02 -16.97
CA LEU A 175 1.08 -17.73 -16.79
C LEU A 175 0.82 -17.11 -18.16
N TYR A 176 -0.35 -16.50 -18.33
CA TYR A 176 -0.76 -15.75 -19.52
C TYR A 176 -0.89 -14.27 -19.17
N ASN A 177 -0.23 -13.40 -19.94
CA ASN A 177 -0.37 -11.96 -19.81
C ASN A 177 -1.55 -11.50 -20.66
N ASP A 178 -2.71 -11.32 -20.03
CA ASP A 178 -3.94 -10.86 -20.68
C ASP A 178 -4.05 -9.32 -20.66
N SER A 179 -2.93 -8.62 -20.52
CA SER A 179 -2.85 -7.16 -20.62
C SER A 179 -2.29 -6.73 -21.98
N ASN A 180 -2.30 -5.42 -22.21
CA ASN A 180 -1.68 -4.77 -23.37
C ASN A 180 -0.27 -4.23 -23.05
N PHE A 181 0.35 -4.67 -21.96
CA PHE A 181 1.65 -4.19 -21.51
C PHE A 181 2.69 -5.29 -21.54
N ASP A 182 3.88 -4.94 -22.01
CA ASP A 182 5.07 -5.76 -21.90
C ASP A 182 5.75 -5.44 -20.57
N PHE A 183 6.05 -6.45 -19.75
CA PHE A 183 6.70 -6.28 -18.45
C PHE A 183 8.13 -6.80 -18.44
N ASP A 184 9.06 -6.07 -17.84
CA ASP A 184 10.42 -6.56 -17.59
C ASP A 184 10.40 -7.66 -16.53
N LYS A 185 9.61 -7.48 -15.47
CA LYS A 185 9.55 -8.39 -14.34
C LYS A 185 8.13 -8.57 -13.80
N ILE A 186 7.72 -9.82 -13.65
CA ILE A 186 6.59 -10.23 -12.80
C ILE A 186 7.14 -11.01 -11.62
N ASP A 187 6.72 -10.66 -10.41
CA ASP A 187 6.96 -11.48 -9.22
C ASP A 187 5.85 -12.53 -9.09
N VAL A 188 6.24 -13.77 -8.81
CA VAL A 188 5.31 -14.89 -8.63
C VAL A 188 5.54 -15.50 -7.26
N ALA A 189 4.51 -15.47 -6.40
CA ALA A 189 4.49 -16.18 -5.14
C ALA A 189 3.65 -17.46 -5.28
N VAL A 190 4.11 -18.54 -4.66
CA VAL A 190 3.41 -19.83 -4.65
C VAL A 190 3.23 -20.28 -3.20
N ILE A 191 1.99 -20.60 -2.84
CA ILE A 191 1.61 -21.00 -1.50
C ILE A 191 0.89 -22.35 -1.58
N LEU A 192 1.41 -23.32 -0.83
CA LEU A 192 0.87 -24.67 -0.73
C LEU A 192 0.08 -24.81 0.57
N PHE A 193 -1.16 -25.26 0.45
CA PHE A 193 -2.05 -25.52 1.57
C PHE A 193 -2.40 -27.00 1.67
N ASP A 194 -2.56 -27.49 2.90
CA ASP A 194 -3.16 -28.78 3.17
C ASP A 194 -4.71 -28.74 3.08
N ASP A 195 -5.35 -29.86 3.41
CA ASP A 195 -6.80 -30.01 3.45
C ASP A 195 -7.48 -29.22 4.59
N THR A 196 -6.72 -28.83 5.62
CA THR A 196 -7.19 -27.97 6.72
C THR A 196 -7.11 -26.48 6.38
N GLY A 197 -6.40 -26.12 5.30
CA GLY A 197 -6.12 -24.75 4.93
C GLY A 197 -4.87 -24.16 5.61
N SER A 198 -4.03 -24.99 6.23
CA SER A 198 -2.75 -24.58 6.81
C SER A 198 -1.67 -24.52 5.72
N ILE A 199 -0.73 -23.58 5.82
CA ILE A 199 0.37 -23.47 4.85
C ILE A 199 1.40 -24.55 5.16
N VAL A 200 1.66 -25.41 4.18
CA VAL A 200 2.66 -26.50 4.26
C VAL A 200 3.93 -26.19 3.47
N GLY A 201 3.93 -25.17 2.62
CA GLY A 201 5.12 -24.76 1.88
C GLY A 201 4.90 -23.47 1.11
N VAL A 202 5.97 -22.70 0.92
CA VAL A 202 5.95 -21.48 0.10
C VAL A 202 7.14 -21.46 -0.82
N ASN A 203 7.01 -20.78 -1.94
CA ASN A 203 8.12 -20.49 -2.82
C ASN A 203 7.86 -19.19 -3.57
N ARG A 204 8.89 -18.64 -4.20
CA ARG A 204 8.76 -17.47 -5.05
C ARG A 204 9.69 -17.59 -6.25
N THR A 205 9.28 -16.99 -7.35
CA THR A 205 10.09 -16.86 -8.56
C THR A 205 9.76 -15.55 -9.26
N ASP A 206 10.45 -15.25 -10.34
CA ASP A 206 10.13 -14.12 -11.20
C ASP A 206 10.15 -14.53 -12.68
N ILE A 207 9.29 -13.87 -13.47
CA ILE A 207 9.26 -14.03 -14.93
C ILE A 207 9.83 -12.75 -15.52
N ARG A 208 10.88 -12.90 -16.32
CA ARG A 208 11.50 -11.80 -17.06
C ARG A 208 11.00 -11.69 -18.48
N THR A 209 10.91 -10.45 -18.97
CA THR A 209 10.50 -10.12 -20.34
C THR A 209 9.18 -10.82 -20.72
N PHE A 210 8.11 -10.40 -20.06
CA PHE A 210 6.78 -10.97 -20.27
C PHE A 210 5.94 -10.08 -21.18
N LEU A 211 5.88 -10.47 -22.45
CA LEU A 211 5.20 -9.71 -23.48
C LEU A 211 3.68 -9.77 -23.32
N ALA A 212 3.00 -8.71 -23.75
CA ALA A 212 1.56 -8.63 -23.85
C ALA A 212 1.01 -9.80 -24.68
N ARG A 213 -0.14 -10.33 -24.25
CA ARG A 213 -0.87 -11.40 -24.94
C ARG A 213 -0.04 -12.68 -25.16
N SER A 214 1.00 -12.93 -24.35
CA SER A 214 1.87 -14.11 -24.46
C SER A 214 1.74 -15.04 -23.26
N GLU A 215 2.22 -16.28 -23.42
CA GLU A 215 2.35 -17.27 -22.34
C GLU A 215 3.82 -17.41 -21.92
N ARG A 216 4.06 -17.57 -20.61
CA ARG A 216 5.36 -17.93 -20.05
C ARG A 216 5.21 -19.04 -19.03
N GLY A 217 6.02 -20.08 -19.20
CA GLY A 217 6.16 -21.14 -18.20
C GLY A 217 7.10 -20.72 -17.08
N PHE A 218 6.81 -21.15 -15.86
CA PHE A 218 7.73 -21.08 -14.74
C PHE A 218 7.66 -22.39 -13.94
N ASN A 219 8.74 -22.67 -13.21
CA ASN A 219 8.87 -23.84 -12.36
C ASN A 219 9.35 -23.39 -10.97
N VAL A 220 8.80 -24.00 -9.93
CA VAL A 220 9.29 -23.88 -8.56
C VAL A 220 9.44 -25.26 -7.93
N VAL A 221 10.51 -25.45 -7.16
CA VAL A 221 10.86 -26.74 -6.55
C VAL A 221 11.01 -26.56 -5.04
N TRP A 222 10.41 -27.49 -4.28
CA TRP A 222 10.67 -27.69 -2.87
C TRP A 222 11.59 -28.90 -2.74
N PRO A 223 12.92 -28.72 -2.56
CA PRO A 223 13.90 -29.80 -2.56
C PRO A 223 13.93 -30.60 -1.23
N PHE A 224 12.81 -30.62 -0.51
CA PHE A 224 12.65 -31.24 0.81
C PHE A 224 11.24 -31.84 0.95
N VAL A 225 11.08 -32.68 1.97
CA VAL A 225 9.77 -33.25 2.30
C VAL A 225 8.93 -32.19 3.00
N LEU A 226 7.75 -31.91 2.47
CA LEU A 226 6.82 -30.98 3.08
C LEU A 226 6.22 -31.57 4.38
N PRO A 227 5.87 -30.75 5.37
CA PRO A 227 5.28 -31.21 6.63
C PRO A 227 3.94 -31.96 6.47
N GLY A 228 3.24 -31.73 5.35
CA GLY A 228 1.95 -32.36 5.03
C GLY A 228 1.67 -32.38 3.53
N PRO A 229 0.59 -33.07 3.10
CA PRO A 229 0.20 -33.11 1.70
C PRO A 229 -0.30 -31.73 1.24
N ALA A 230 0.20 -31.26 0.09
CA ALA A 230 -0.28 -30.02 -0.52
C ALA A 230 -1.48 -30.30 -1.43
N VAL A 231 -2.69 -30.02 -0.95
CA VAL A 231 -3.95 -30.26 -1.67
C VAL A 231 -4.36 -29.05 -2.51
N ARG A 232 -4.04 -27.83 -2.07
CA ARG A 232 -4.29 -26.59 -2.82
C ARG A 232 -2.99 -25.84 -3.08
N GLN A 233 -2.82 -25.38 -4.31
CA GLN A 233 -1.69 -24.55 -4.74
C GLN A 233 -2.24 -23.22 -5.25
N ASP A 234 -1.97 -22.16 -4.49
CA ASP A 234 -2.31 -20.79 -4.85
C ASP A 234 -1.08 -20.14 -5.47
N VAL A 235 -1.27 -19.53 -6.63
CA VAL A 235 -0.22 -18.82 -7.36
C VAL A 235 -0.66 -17.38 -7.50
N GLU A 236 0.13 -16.47 -6.97
CA GLU A 236 -0.11 -15.03 -7.05
C GLU A 236 0.97 -14.39 -7.92
N ALA A 237 0.56 -13.88 -9.07
CA ALA A 237 1.44 -13.10 -9.95
C ALA A 237 1.15 -11.61 -9.74
N SER A 238 2.19 -10.82 -9.51
CA SER A 238 2.07 -9.37 -9.32
C SER A 238 3.24 -8.64 -9.95
N THR A 239 3.05 -7.34 -10.23
CA THR A 239 4.09 -6.51 -10.83
C THR A 239 4.00 -5.08 -10.33
N ASN A 240 5.14 -4.39 -10.26
CA ASN A 240 5.19 -3.02 -9.78
C ASN A 240 4.76 -2.06 -10.89
N LEU A 241 3.55 -1.52 -10.77
CA LEU A 241 2.99 -0.57 -11.74
C LEU A 241 3.48 0.87 -11.53
N PHE A 242 4.14 1.15 -10.41
CA PHE A 242 4.76 2.45 -10.15
C PHE A 242 6.15 2.58 -10.78
N GLU A 243 6.76 1.45 -11.15
CA GLU A 243 8.12 1.41 -11.67
C GLU A 243 8.12 1.50 -13.20
N ASN A 244 8.35 2.70 -13.75
CA ASN A 244 8.36 2.91 -15.21
C ASN A 244 9.38 2.04 -15.96
N SER A 245 10.50 1.68 -15.34
CA SER A 245 11.50 0.75 -15.91
C SER A 245 10.96 -0.66 -16.12
N ASN A 246 9.90 -1.02 -15.41
CA ASN A 246 9.29 -2.33 -15.50
C ASN A 246 8.35 -2.46 -16.72
N PHE A 247 7.94 -1.36 -17.35
CA PHE A 247 7.23 -1.40 -18.63
C PHE A 247 8.25 -1.43 -19.77
N ILE A 248 8.29 -2.52 -20.53
CA ILE A 248 9.12 -2.62 -21.73
C ILE A 248 8.46 -1.76 -22.80
N LYS A 249 9.20 -0.74 -23.28
CA LYS A 249 8.70 0.15 -24.32
C LYS A 249 8.86 -0.50 -25.69
N SER A 250 7.78 -0.55 -26.46
CA SER A 250 7.86 -0.95 -27.87
C SER A 250 8.51 0.14 -28.73
N TYR A 251 8.34 1.44 -28.41
CA TYR A 251 9.04 2.62 -28.99
C TYR A 251 9.04 3.85 -28.02
N GLY A 252 10.12 4.64 -27.93
CA GLY A 252 10.19 5.99 -27.27
C GLY A 252 10.85 6.08 -25.86
N SER A 253 11.33 7.27 -25.46
CA SER A 253 12.08 7.52 -24.19
C SER A 253 11.20 7.64 -22.93
N GLN A 254 11.79 7.50 -21.74
CA GLN A 254 11.09 7.58 -20.44
C GLN A 254 10.49 8.97 -20.16
N GLU A 255 9.19 9.14 -20.33
CA GLU A 255 8.46 10.23 -19.68
C GLU A 255 7.83 9.71 -18.38
N LYS A 256 7.99 10.47 -17.30
CA LYS A 256 7.31 10.21 -16.03
C LYS A 256 5.83 10.55 -16.21
N PHE A 257 4.95 9.55 -16.25
CA PHE A 257 3.50 9.74 -16.12
C PHE A 257 3.12 10.06 -14.67
N GLN A 258 3.71 11.09 -14.04
CA GLN A 258 3.43 11.38 -12.63
C GLN A 258 3.47 12.87 -12.32
N LYS A 259 2.35 13.38 -11.81
CA LYS A 259 2.31 14.58 -10.96
C LYS A 259 2.59 14.14 -9.53
N PHE A 260 3.71 14.60 -8.98
CA PHE A 260 3.93 14.59 -7.55
C PHE A 260 2.96 15.61 -6.92
N TYR A 261 2.20 15.19 -5.91
CA TYR A 261 1.40 16.08 -5.06
C TYR A 261 2.04 16.18 -3.68
#